data_AF-A0A1X1FF31-F1
#
_entry.id   AF-A0A1X1FF31-F1
#
_cell.length_a   1.000
_cell.length_b   1.000
_cell.length_c   1.000
_cell.angle_alpha   90.00
_cell.angle_beta   90.00
_cell.angle_gamma   90.00
#
_symmetry.space_group_name_H-M   'P 1'
#
loop_
_entity.id
_entity.type
_entity.pdbx_description
1 polymer ?
#
loop_
_entity_poly.entity_id
_entity_poly.type
_entity_poly.pdbx_seq_one_letter_code
_entity_poly.pdbx_strand_id
1 'polypeptide(L)'
;MNKEPISTHDSDTQSKQQKLFSMLGLMTSKVLGENTYAKSSIYSERIARGLRSFLPRPLQPSISLAEFKVSKAIQMGYLVAVKDLKNVTIDQFNYMSLWATGDTDRSVINRAAGVHFSEYLSQTSDEAKFIVGYKTAVIQFVRAIAGAGGVVYRINSSLEQLNQDQKNALVNDWFNHVNAYMSATSPTRTINNESTQASVTDEQIASGISKEISDGYLANHAVGDATQPLLGNYSYNEDDFSHEHDLPKMMLENLGETTLTDDVNLFVNHTVSGMIDSLASLGLYGLIFDYFSIKNPDLIGAPVTTATDEDTVIKQTGAHLSEIADYLGLPKSGAELAERLPILNLSNAGSARNAQHQDYQMRFSYVLENDRQVVNDRGETIKISYGIFETTHQIIQATFLEPLMTKYSLIRNQLLDQVKTAAYTKPRGVVKPNFQVEPTILDYIDKLARYQMDQLMGLVERGQKDYDGMSHAGTFSAFSHLMRVYPEVKSINPDYAEMSKTTKRLYYWLYQSSFAEHLPDAERVKI
;
A
#
# COMPACT_ATOMS: atom_id res chain seq x y z
N MET A 1 41.29 44.61 37.49
CA MET A 1 42.07 43.35 37.51
C MET A 1 41.27 42.26 36.84
N ASN A 2 41.78 41.84 35.68
CA ASN A 2 41.59 40.62 34.90
C ASN A 2 40.19 39.98 34.83
N LYS A 3 39.48 40.27 33.72
CA LYS A 3 38.66 39.27 33.03
C LYS A 3 39.47 38.81 31.81
N GLU A 4 39.92 37.56 31.84
CA GLU A 4 40.45 36.88 30.64
C GLU A 4 39.28 36.47 29.71
N PRO A 5 39.50 36.46 28.38
CA PRO A 5 38.48 36.15 27.40
C PRO A 5 38.30 34.64 27.20
N ILE A 6 37.05 34.31 26.93
CA ILE A 6 36.46 33.02 26.58
C ILE A 6 37.17 32.40 25.36
N SER A 7 37.61 31.15 25.49
CA SER A 7 38.12 30.37 24.36
C SER A 7 36.98 30.02 23.40
N THR A 8 37.03 30.61 22.21
CA THR A 8 36.26 30.21 21.04
C THR A 8 36.81 28.91 20.46
N HIS A 9 36.15 27.78 20.74
CA HIS A 9 36.26 26.58 19.93
C HIS A 9 34.87 25.96 19.79
N ASP A 10 34.09 26.44 18.81
CA ASP A 10 32.91 25.72 18.30
C ASP A 10 32.38 26.25 16.94
N SER A 11 33.05 27.22 16.29
CA SER A 11 32.59 27.75 14.99
C SER A 11 33.13 27.00 13.76
N ASP A 12 34.07 26.07 13.93
CA ASP A 12 34.85 25.53 12.81
C ASP A 12 34.29 24.21 12.23
N THR A 13 33.39 23.53 12.94
CA THR A 13 32.75 22.28 12.52
C THR A 13 31.49 22.52 11.68
N GLN A 14 30.66 23.50 12.04
CA GLN A 14 29.49 23.91 11.23
C GLN A 14 29.92 24.54 9.89
N SER A 15 30.99 25.35 9.90
CA SER A 15 31.62 25.94 8.71
C SER A 15 32.11 24.87 7.71
N LYS A 16 32.67 23.77 8.22
CA LYS A 16 33.14 22.64 7.38
C LYS A 16 31.98 21.82 6.82
N GLN A 17 30.92 21.57 7.58
CA GLN A 17 29.73 20.87 7.06
C GLN A 17 28.98 21.69 6.01
N GLN A 18 28.79 23.00 6.22
CA GLN A 18 28.18 23.87 5.21
C GLN A 18 29.02 23.96 3.94
N LYS A 19 30.35 23.99 4.05
CA LYS A 19 31.26 23.91 2.88
C LYS A 19 31.16 22.56 2.16
N LEU A 20 30.99 21.46 2.89
CA LEU A 20 30.82 20.13 2.30
C LEU A 20 29.49 20.01 1.55
N PHE A 21 28.38 20.49 2.13
CA PHE A 21 27.05 20.47 1.48
C PHE A 21 26.97 21.42 0.28
N SER A 22 27.60 22.59 0.36
CA SER A 22 27.69 23.50 -0.80
C SER A 22 28.59 22.94 -1.90
N MET A 23 29.70 22.27 -1.57
CA MET A 23 30.50 21.52 -2.56
C MET A 23 29.73 20.35 -3.17
N LEU A 24 28.99 19.57 -2.37
CA LEU A 24 28.14 18.48 -2.86
C LEU A 24 27.04 19.04 -3.78
N GLY A 25 26.39 20.14 -3.41
CA GLY A 25 25.41 20.84 -4.24
C GLY A 25 26.01 21.35 -5.56
N LEU A 26 27.21 21.93 -5.53
CA LEU A 26 27.93 22.40 -6.72
C LEU A 26 28.43 21.26 -7.62
N MET A 27 28.93 20.15 -7.05
CA MET A 27 29.33 18.97 -7.81
C MET A 27 28.12 18.27 -8.42
N THR A 28 27.04 18.11 -7.66
CA THR A 28 25.79 17.49 -8.15
C THR A 28 25.15 18.35 -9.24
N SER A 29 25.18 19.68 -9.09
CA SER A 29 24.75 20.65 -10.11
C SER A 29 25.59 20.57 -11.40
N LYS A 30 26.91 20.41 -11.28
CA LYS A 30 27.79 20.24 -12.46
C LYS A 30 27.65 18.87 -13.13
N VAL A 31 27.33 17.82 -12.37
CA VAL A 31 27.15 16.45 -12.89
C VAL A 31 25.77 16.26 -13.52
N LEU A 32 24.71 16.90 -13.00
CA LEU A 32 23.34 16.78 -13.50
C LEU A 32 22.91 17.92 -14.45
N GLY A 33 23.72 18.97 -14.56
CA GLY A 33 23.40 20.21 -15.28
C GLY A 33 22.51 21.14 -14.44
N GLU A 34 22.93 22.40 -14.28
CA GLU A 34 22.26 23.45 -13.48
C GLU A 34 20.76 23.60 -13.80
N ASN A 35 20.37 23.34 -15.05
CA ASN A 35 18.99 23.43 -15.52
C ASN A 35 18.10 22.26 -15.03
N THR A 36 18.67 21.10 -14.72
CA THR A 36 17.96 19.89 -14.26
C THR A 36 17.70 19.97 -12.76
N TYR A 37 18.65 20.50 -11.99
CA TYR A 37 18.52 20.68 -10.55
C TYR A 37 17.54 21.81 -10.18
N ALA A 38 17.60 22.96 -10.88
CA ALA A 38 16.64 24.05 -10.68
C ALA A 38 15.20 23.65 -11.07
N LYS A 39 15.04 22.82 -12.11
CA LYS A 39 13.74 22.23 -12.45
C LYS A 39 13.26 21.27 -11.37
N SER A 40 14.12 20.39 -10.85
CA SER A 40 13.79 19.46 -9.77
C SER A 40 13.37 20.19 -8.48
N SER A 41 14.05 21.27 -8.08
CA SER A 41 13.74 21.97 -6.83
C SER A 41 12.45 22.82 -6.94
N ILE A 42 12.25 23.51 -8.07
CA ILE A 42 10.99 24.24 -8.37
C ILE A 42 9.82 23.24 -8.53
N TYR A 43 10.09 22.02 -9.00
CA TYR A 43 9.11 20.93 -9.14
C TYR A 43 8.68 20.36 -7.78
N SER A 44 9.61 20.12 -6.85
CA SER A 44 9.28 19.75 -5.47
C SER A 44 8.52 20.86 -4.72
N GLU A 45 8.82 22.15 -4.99
CA GLU A 45 8.06 23.27 -4.42
C GLU A 45 6.66 23.45 -5.03
N ARG A 46 6.44 23.08 -6.30
CA ARG A 46 5.09 23.08 -6.92
C ARG A 46 4.23 21.90 -6.48
N ILE A 47 4.81 20.70 -6.34
CA ILE A 47 4.13 19.52 -5.76
C ILE A 47 3.69 19.79 -4.32
N ALA A 48 4.46 20.58 -3.57
CA ALA A 48 4.11 20.98 -2.21
C ALA A 48 3.00 22.06 -2.13
N ARG A 49 2.58 22.71 -3.23
CA ARG A 49 1.70 23.91 -3.19
C ARG A 49 0.42 23.89 -4.03
N GLY A 50 0.03 22.78 -4.65
CA GLY A 50 -1.34 22.64 -5.17
C GLY A 50 -1.44 21.83 -6.46
N LEU A 51 -2.39 20.89 -6.46
CA LEU A 51 -2.62 19.82 -7.44
C LEU A 51 -1.49 18.79 -7.47
N ARG A 52 -1.54 17.83 -6.54
CA ARG A 52 -0.70 16.62 -6.59
C ARG A 52 -1.01 15.89 -7.90
N SER A 53 -0.13 16.08 -8.89
CA SER A 53 -0.09 15.19 -10.05
C SER A 53 0.37 13.83 -9.54
N PHE A 54 -0.54 12.86 -9.49
CA PHE A 54 -0.20 11.47 -9.18
C PHE A 54 0.76 10.92 -10.25
N LEU A 55 0.72 11.46 -11.47
CA LEU A 55 1.63 11.12 -12.57
C LEU A 55 3.06 11.62 -12.33
N PRO A 56 4.08 10.89 -12.83
CA PRO A 56 5.49 11.22 -12.61
C PRO A 56 5.89 12.58 -13.20
N ARG A 57 5.22 13.02 -14.27
CA ARG A 57 5.31 14.34 -14.90
C ARG A 57 3.93 14.76 -15.43
N PRO A 58 3.70 16.05 -15.75
CA PRO A 58 2.48 16.46 -16.43
C PRO A 58 2.29 15.71 -17.75
N LEU A 59 1.03 15.39 -18.07
CA LEU A 59 0.69 14.81 -19.37
C LEU A 59 1.10 15.76 -20.50
N GLN A 60 1.60 15.18 -21.60
CA GLN A 60 1.77 15.94 -22.83
C GLN A 60 0.39 16.34 -23.36
N PRO A 61 0.29 17.49 -24.04
CA PRO A 61 -0.96 17.88 -24.67
C PRO A 61 -1.35 16.85 -25.74
N SER A 62 -2.60 16.39 -25.71
CA SER A 62 -3.21 15.69 -26.84
C SER A 62 -3.39 16.66 -28.00
N ILE A 63 -3.35 16.16 -29.23
CA ILE A 63 -3.67 17.00 -30.40
C ILE A 63 -5.14 17.43 -30.34
N SER A 64 -5.44 18.55 -31.01
CA SER A 64 -6.81 19.02 -31.18
C SER A 64 -7.58 18.16 -32.19
N LEU A 65 -8.92 18.18 -32.13
CA LEU A 65 -9.76 17.54 -33.15
C LEU A 65 -9.47 18.08 -34.56
N ALA A 66 -9.13 19.36 -34.68
CA ALA A 66 -8.74 19.95 -35.95
C ALA A 66 -7.47 19.30 -36.51
N GLU A 67 -6.43 19.15 -35.70
CA GLU A 67 -5.19 18.47 -36.09
C GLU A 67 -5.40 16.98 -36.40
N PHE A 68 -6.28 16.32 -35.66
CA PHE A 68 -6.70 14.94 -35.92
C PHE A 68 -7.29 14.79 -37.34
N LYS A 69 -8.13 15.74 -37.78
CA LYS A 69 -8.75 15.71 -39.12
C LYS A 69 -7.77 16.01 -40.27
N VAL A 70 -6.59 16.57 -39.99
CA VAL A 70 -5.63 16.99 -41.03
C VAL A 70 -4.93 15.81 -41.74
N SER A 71 -4.81 14.64 -41.11
CA SER A 71 -4.06 13.53 -41.68
C SER A 71 -4.71 12.16 -41.46
N LYS A 72 -4.84 11.39 -42.55
CA LYS A 72 -5.27 9.99 -42.50
C LYS A 72 -4.35 9.11 -41.65
N ALA A 73 -3.05 9.40 -41.61
CA ALA A 73 -2.09 8.65 -40.78
C ALA A 73 -2.35 8.88 -39.28
N ILE A 74 -2.68 10.13 -38.88
CA ILE A 74 -3.07 10.45 -37.50
C ILE A 74 -4.36 9.73 -37.14
N GLN A 75 -5.38 9.80 -38.00
CA GLN A 75 -6.66 9.13 -37.78
C GLN A 75 -6.49 7.61 -37.64
N MET A 76 -5.68 7.00 -38.52
CA MET A 76 -5.39 5.57 -38.46
C MET A 76 -4.66 5.21 -37.16
N GLY A 77 -3.61 5.95 -36.79
CA GLY A 77 -2.88 5.71 -35.54
C GLY A 77 -3.76 5.77 -34.30
N TYR A 78 -4.67 6.73 -34.25
CA TYR A 78 -5.64 6.85 -33.15
C TYR A 78 -6.59 5.65 -33.07
N LEU A 79 -7.19 5.23 -34.19
CA LEU A 79 -8.15 4.11 -34.17
C LEU A 79 -7.48 2.76 -33.89
N VAL A 80 -6.24 2.57 -34.36
CA VAL A 80 -5.43 1.41 -33.99
C VAL A 80 -5.16 1.41 -32.48
N ALA A 81 -4.84 2.57 -31.90
CA ALA A 81 -4.68 2.66 -30.45
C ALA A 81 -5.96 2.30 -29.72
N VAL A 82 -7.13 2.84 -30.13
CA VAL A 82 -8.43 2.49 -29.53
C VAL A 82 -8.63 0.97 -29.53
N LYS A 83 -8.40 0.29 -30.66
CA LYS A 83 -8.48 -1.17 -30.71
C LYS A 83 -7.54 -1.87 -29.72
N ASP A 84 -6.30 -1.41 -29.61
CA ASP A 84 -5.31 -1.95 -28.69
C ASP A 84 -5.67 -1.66 -27.21
N LEU A 85 -6.35 -0.55 -26.92
CA LEU A 85 -6.74 -0.11 -25.57
C LEU A 85 -7.74 -1.07 -24.89
N LYS A 86 -8.52 -1.81 -25.69
CA LYS A 86 -9.53 -2.78 -25.22
C LYS A 86 -8.99 -3.84 -24.25
N ASN A 87 -7.71 -4.23 -24.38
CA ASN A 87 -7.11 -5.32 -23.60
C ASN A 87 -5.91 -4.86 -22.75
N VAL A 88 -5.87 -3.57 -22.38
CA VAL A 88 -4.77 -3.02 -21.59
C VAL A 88 -4.68 -3.69 -20.22
N THR A 89 -3.46 -4.10 -19.85
CA THR A 89 -3.15 -4.62 -18.51
C THR A 89 -2.67 -3.49 -17.59
N ILE A 90 -2.65 -3.73 -16.28
CA ILE A 90 -2.13 -2.77 -15.29
C ILE A 90 -0.65 -2.44 -15.56
N ASP A 91 0.16 -3.43 -15.91
CA ASP A 91 1.58 -3.24 -16.25
C ASP A 91 1.73 -2.35 -17.50
N GLN A 92 0.96 -2.64 -18.55
CA GLN A 92 0.94 -1.83 -19.77
C GLN A 92 0.50 -0.39 -19.50
N PHE A 93 -0.49 -0.18 -18.63
CA PHE A 93 -0.94 1.15 -18.24
C PHE A 93 0.18 2.00 -17.62
N ASN A 94 1.06 1.40 -16.81
CA ASN A 94 2.22 2.11 -16.28
C ASN A 94 3.14 2.62 -17.40
N TYR A 95 3.45 1.79 -18.40
CA TYR A 95 4.27 2.22 -19.55
C TYR A 95 3.55 3.26 -20.43
N MET A 96 2.24 3.13 -20.59
CA MET A 96 1.42 4.16 -21.24
C MET A 96 1.50 5.50 -20.51
N SER A 97 1.49 5.50 -19.17
CA SER A 97 1.62 6.72 -18.38
C SER A 97 3.01 7.38 -18.56
N LEU A 98 4.08 6.59 -18.65
CA LEU A 98 5.43 7.08 -18.97
C LEU A 98 5.48 7.69 -20.37
N TRP A 99 4.89 7.00 -21.36
CA TRP A 99 4.85 7.50 -22.74
C TRP A 99 4.03 8.80 -22.86
N ALA A 100 2.84 8.83 -22.25
CA ALA A 100 1.94 9.98 -22.23
C ALA A 100 2.56 11.21 -21.54
N THR A 101 3.47 11.00 -20.60
CA THR A 101 4.21 12.06 -19.90
C THR A 101 5.53 12.44 -20.58
N GLY A 102 5.84 11.83 -21.72
CA GLY A 102 6.92 12.25 -22.62
C GLY A 102 8.17 11.37 -22.62
N ASP A 103 8.13 10.19 -22.00
CA ASP A 103 9.16 9.18 -22.25
C ASP A 103 9.05 8.67 -23.69
N THR A 104 10.20 8.53 -24.35
CA THR A 104 10.28 8.13 -25.77
C THR A 104 11.25 6.97 -25.98
N ASP A 105 11.71 6.33 -24.89
CA ASP A 105 12.47 5.09 -25.00
C ASP A 105 11.66 4.03 -25.74
N ARG A 106 12.32 3.33 -26.67
CA ARG A 106 11.72 2.23 -27.43
C ARG A 106 11.23 1.13 -26.51
N SER A 107 11.91 0.86 -25.39
CA SER A 107 11.44 -0.14 -24.42
C SER A 107 10.11 0.27 -23.77
N VAL A 108 9.90 1.56 -23.53
CA VAL A 108 8.65 2.09 -22.97
C VAL A 108 7.55 2.05 -24.03
N ILE A 109 7.82 2.51 -25.25
CA ILE A 109 6.84 2.51 -26.34
C ILE A 109 6.41 1.07 -26.66
N ASN A 110 7.35 0.12 -26.75
CA ASN A 110 7.04 -1.28 -27.06
C ASN A 110 6.19 -1.97 -25.99
N ARG A 111 6.33 -1.56 -24.72
CA ARG A 111 5.51 -2.09 -23.61
C ARG A 111 4.19 -1.35 -23.42
N ALA A 112 4.12 -0.08 -23.86
CA ALA A 112 2.90 0.72 -23.81
C ALA A 112 1.95 0.42 -24.99
N ALA A 113 2.51 0.20 -26.17
CA ALA A 113 1.76 -0.07 -27.38
C ALA A 113 1.19 -1.49 -27.39
N GLY A 114 0.04 -1.68 -28.04
CA GLY A 114 -0.56 -3.00 -28.19
C GLY A 114 -0.03 -3.74 -29.41
N VAL A 115 -0.64 -4.90 -29.67
CA VAL A 115 -0.18 -5.84 -30.70
C VAL A 115 -0.34 -5.28 -32.11
N HIS A 116 -1.33 -4.40 -32.34
CA HIS A 116 -1.60 -3.85 -33.67
C HIS A 116 -0.74 -2.64 -34.02
N PHE A 117 -0.10 -1.99 -33.04
CA PHE A 117 0.76 -0.83 -33.27
C PHE A 117 1.82 -1.08 -34.35
N SER A 118 2.64 -2.12 -34.20
CA SER A 118 3.76 -2.39 -35.12
C SER A 118 3.27 -2.82 -36.51
N GLU A 119 2.18 -3.59 -36.56
CA GLU A 119 1.55 -4.05 -37.79
C GLU A 119 1.12 -2.86 -38.66
N TYR A 120 0.35 -1.94 -38.09
CA TYR A 120 -0.20 -0.79 -38.82
C TYR A 120 0.83 0.32 -39.03
N LEU A 121 1.80 0.47 -38.12
CA LEU A 121 2.92 1.40 -38.30
C LEU A 121 3.70 1.07 -39.59
N SER A 122 4.00 -0.22 -39.82
CA SER A 122 4.73 -0.68 -41.01
C SER A 122 3.99 -0.47 -42.33
N GLN A 123 2.67 -0.35 -42.28
CA GLN A 123 1.80 -0.15 -43.44
C GLN A 123 1.52 1.34 -43.72
N THR A 124 1.94 2.23 -42.82
CA THR A 124 1.63 3.67 -42.91
C THR A 124 2.73 4.43 -43.62
N SER A 125 2.35 5.35 -44.52
CA SER A 125 3.30 6.17 -45.30
C SER A 125 3.95 7.31 -44.51
N ASP A 126 3.40 7.67 -43.34
CA ASP A 126 3.88 8.76 -42.47
C ASP A 126 3.89 8.28 -41.01
N GLU A 127 4.95 7.54 -40.64
CA GLU A 127 5.13 6.93 -39.32
C GLU A 127 5.05 7.95 -38.18
N ALA A 128 5.64 9.13 -38.36
CA ALA A 128 5.65 10.18 -37.33
C ALA A 128 4.23 10.63 -37.00
N LYS A 129 3.39 10.84 -38.03
CA LYS A 129 1.99 11.21 -37.83
C LYS A 129 1.15 10.07 -37.27
N PHE A 130 1.41 8.83 -37.68
CA PHE A 130 0.77 7.66 -37.08
C PHE A 130 1.04 7.59 -35.58
N ILE A 131 2.30 7.72 -35.17
CA ILE A 131 2.72 7.72 -33.76
C ILE A 131 2.04 8.85 -32.99
N VAL A 132 1.92 10.05 -33.56
CA VAL A 132 1.20 11.17 -32.94
C VAL A 132 -0.28 10.83 -32.72
N GLY A 133 -0.94 10.23 -33.71
CA GLY A 133 -2.32 9.77 -33.58
C GLY A 133 -2.50 8.71 -32.49
N TYR A 134 -1.65 7.69 -32.50
CA TYR A 134 -1.68 6.63 -31.50
C TYR A 134 -1.45 7.18 -30.09
N LYS A 135 -0.41 8.01 -29.93
CA LYS A 135 -0.08 8.65 -28.66
C LYS A 135 -1.21 9.55 -28.15
N THR A 136 -1.98 10.17 -29.04
CA THR A 136 -3.13 11.01 -28.65
C THR A 136 -4.18 10.19 -27.91
N ALA A 137 -4.59 9.03 -28.44
CA ALA A 137 -5.53 8.15 -27.77
C ALA A 137 -4.97 7.67 -26.41
N VAL A 138 -3.69 7.30 -26.36
CA VAL A 138 -3.00 6.92 -25.12
C VAL A 138 -3.03 8.05 -24.08
N ILE A 139 -2.77 9.30 -24.48
CA ILE A 139 -2.83 10.46 -23.59
C ILE A 139 -4.24 10.67 -23.04
N GLN A 140 -5.27 10.60 -23.90
CA GLN A 140 -6.66 10.75 -23.46
C GLN A 140 -7.11 9.62 -22.52
N PHE A 141 -6.72 8.38 -22.82
CA PHE A 141 -6.94 7.22 -21.95
C PHE A 141 -6.29 7.41 -20.57
N VAL A 142 -5.00 7.74 -20.53
CA VAL A 142 -4.28 8.00 -19.27
C VAL A 142 -4.86 9.20 -18.53
N ARG A 143 -5.30 10.25 -19.24
CA ARG A 143 -5.94 11.44 -18.64
C ARG A 143 -7.22 11.06 -17.88
N ALA A 144 -8.07 10.21 -18.46
CA ALA A 144 -9.31 9.77 -17.82
C ALA A 144 -9.08 9.05 -16.49
N ILE A 145 -7.99 8.30 -16.40
CA ILE A 145 -7.68 7.42 -15.25
C ILE A 145 -6.81 8.14 -14.21
N ALA A 146 -5.72 8.77 -14.64
CA ALA A 146 -4.66 9.33 -13.79
C ALA A 146 -4.45 10.85 -13.93
N GLY A 147 -5.20 11.50 -14.82
CA GLY A 147 -5.17 12.96 -14.98
C GLY A 147 -5.82 13.72 -13.81
N ALA A 148 -5.77 15.05 -13.88
CA ALA A 148 -6.44 15.90 -12.91
C ALA A 148 -7.96 15.68 -12.97
N GLY A 149 -8.55 15.13 -11.90
CA GLY A 149 -9.97 14.75 -11.86
C GLY A 149 -10.28 13.34 -12.40
N GLY A 150 -9.26 12.59 -12.81
CA GLY A 150 -9.38 11.18 -13.16
C GLY A 150 -9.69 10.28 -11.96
N VAL A 151 -9.99 9.01 -12.23
CA VAL A 151 -10.42 8.02 -11.23
C VAL A 151 -9.46 7.91 -10.06
N VAL A 152 -8.15 7.78 -10.32
CA VAL A 152 -7.14 7.66 -9.27
C VAL A 152 -7.10 8.89 -8.37
N TYR A 153 -7.20 10.08 -8.96
CA TYR A 153 -7.23 11.33 -8.20
C TYR A 153 -8.44 11.37 -7.26
N ARG A 154 -9.62 10.98 -7.74
CA ARG A 154 -10.85 10.98 -6.95
C ARG A 154 -10.75 10.05 -5.75
N ILE A 155 -10.35 8.80 -5.96
CA ILE A 155 -10.18 7.81 -4.89
C ILE A 155 -9.23 8.34 -3.82
N ASN A 156 -8.02 8.73 -4.25
CA ASN A 156 -6.97 9.14 -3.34
C ASN A 156 -7.37 10.39 -2.55
N SER A 157 -7.92 11.41 -3.23
CA SER A 157 -8.37 12.65 -2.58
C SER A 157 -9.50 12.41 -1.59
N SER A 158 -10.44 11.50 -1.89
CA SER A 158 -11.53 11.18 -0.97
C SER A 158 -11.04 10.47 0.29
N LEU A 159 -10.12 9.51 0.15
CA LEU A 159 -9.54 8.78 1.28
C LEU A 159 -8.65 9.66 2.17
N GLU A 160 -7.85 10.55 1.58
CA GLU A 160 -6.99 11.49 2.31
C GLU A 160 -7.78 12.54 3.11
N GLN A 161 -9.01 12.84 2.70
CA GLN A 161 -9.87 13.84 3.35
C GLN A 161 -10.71 13.28 4.52
N LEU A 162 -10.69 11.96 4.74
CA LEU A 162 -11.44 11.35 5.84
C LEU A 162 -10.90 11.82 7.19
N ASN A 163 -11.83 12.21 8.07
CA ASN A 163 -11.50 12.43 9.48
C ASN A 163 -11.41 11.09 10.23
N GLN A 164 -10.98 11.14 11.50
CA GLN A 164 -10.74 9.93 12.29
C GLN A 164 -12.01 9.08 12.49
N ASP A 165 -13.17 9.70 12.75
CA ASP A 165 -14.42 8.98 12.95
C ASP A 165 -14.88 8.28 11.67
N GLN A 166 -14.73 8.94 10.53
CA GLN A 166 -15.01 8.37 9.22
C GLN A 166 -14.07 7.20 8.90
N LYS A 167 -12.78 7.32 9.22
CA LYS A 167 -11.82 6.21 9.10
C LYS A 167 -12.24 5.04 10.00
N ASN A 168 -12.59 5.30 11.25
CA ASN A 168 -13.05 4.29 12.19
C ASN A 168 -14.29 3.52 11.67
N ALA A 169 -15.29 4.24 11.16
CA ALA A 169 -16.49 3.64 10.56
C ALA A 169 -16.13 2.82 9.33
N LEU A 170 -15.34 3.39 8.41
CA LEU A 170 -14.93 2.72 7.18
C LEU A 170 -14.21 1.39 7.46
N VAL A 171 -13.25 1.35 8.38
CA VAL A 171 -12.51 0.12 8.69
C VAL A 171 -13.42 -0.96 9.28
N ASN A 172 -14.38 -0.58 10.13
CA ASN A 172 -15.35 -1.51 10.68
C ASN A 172 -16.27 -2.10 9.61
N ASP A 173 -16.88 -1.23 8.80
CA ASP A 173 -17.86 -1.64 7.80
C ASP A 173 -17.20 -2.50 6.71
N TRP A 174 -16.02 -2.08 6.24
CA TRP A 174 -15.29 -2.80 5.22
C TRP A 174 -14.77 -4.15 5.73
N PHE A 175 -14.24 -4.23 6.95
CA PHE A 175 -13.85 -5.52 7.54
C PHE A 175 -15.05 -6.46 7.66
N ASN A 176 -16.21 -5.96 8.11
CA ASN A 176 -17.42 -6.77 8.25
C ASN A 176 -17.94 -7.28 6.91
N HIS A 177 -17.92 -6.46 5.87
CA HIS A 177 -18.25 -6.85 4.50
C HIS A 177 -17.38 -8.02 4.02
N VAL A 178 -16.05 -7.92 4.21
CA VAL A 178 -15.12 -8.99 3.79
C VAL A 178 -15.28 -10.23 4.66
N ASN A 179 -15.42 -10.07 5.97
CA ASN A 179 -15.56 -11.18 6.90
C ASN A 179 -16.86 -11.97 6.69
N ALA A 180 -17.91 -11.37 6.11
CA ALA A 180 -19.16 -12.06 5.81
C ALA A 180 -18.97 -13.25 4.86
N TYR A 181 -18.05 -13.16 3.89
CA TYR A 181 -17.71 -14.28 3.01
C TYR A 181 -16.43 -15.02 3.41
N MET A 182 -15.48 -14.36 4.07
CA MET A 182 -14.24 -15.02 4.56
C MET A 182 -14.47 -15.88 5.80
N SER A 183 -15.49 -15.59 6.62
CA SER A 183 -15.88 -16.37 7.80
C SER A 183 -14.73 -16.70 8.76
N ALA A 184 -13.91 -15.69 9.11
CA ALA A 184 -12.70 -15.84 9.92
C ALA A 184 -11.60 -16.75 9.33
N THR A 185 -11.62 -17.02 8.01
CA THR A 185 -10.62 -17.84 7.32
C THR A 185 -9.40 -17.02 6.96
N SER A 186 -8.19 -17.49 7.30
CA SER A 186 -6.96 -16.77 6.97
C SER A 186 -6.81 -16.51 5.45
N PRO A 187 -6.40 -15.30 5.04
CA PRO A 187 -6.19 -14.97 3.63
C PRO A 187 -4.90 -15.59 3.04
N THR A 188 -4.06 -16.21 3.88
CA THR A 188 -2.87 -16.96 3.44
C THR A 188 -3.17 -18.43 3.14
N ARG A 189 -4.41 -18.87 3.37
CA ARG A 189 -4.88 -20.21 2.97
C ARG A 189 -5.09 -20.26 1.46
N THR A 190 -4.67 -21.34 0.84
CA THR A 190 -5.05 -21.67 -0.55
C THR A 190 -6.41 -22.35 -0.57
N ILE A 191 -7.26 -21.98 -1.53
CA ILE A 191 -8.50 -22.72 -1.81
C ILE A 191 -8.11 -24.02 -2.51
N ASN A 192 -8.43 -25.16 -1.90
CA ASN A 192 -8.11 -26.46 -2.48
C ASN A 192 -9.39 -27.29 -2.66
N ASN A 193 -9.84 -27.44 -3.91
CA ASN A 193 -10.91 -28.38 -4.28
C ASN A 193 -10.38 -29.58 -5.08
N GLU A 194 -9.18 -30.07 -4.78
CA GLU A 194 -8.66 -31.34 -5.35
C GLU A 194 -9.52 -32.55 -4.98
N SER A 195 -10.40 -32.45 -3.97
CA SER A 195 -11.44 -33.43 -3.70
C SER A 195 -12.64 -33.24 -4.65
N THR A 196 -13.28 -34.35 -5.05
CA THR A 196 -14.46 -34.37 -5.93
C THR A 196 -15.68 -33.56 -5.45
N GLN A 197 -15.63 -33.01 -4.23
CA GLN A 197 -16.55 -32.01 -3.71
C GLN A 197 -15.73 -30.91 -3.02
N ALA A 198 -15.93 -29.67 -3.44
CA ALA A 198 -15.41 -28.50 -2.74
C ALA A 198 -16.08 -28.42 -1.35
N SER A 199 -15.37 -27.92 -0.35
CA SER A 199 -16.03 -27.65 0.93
C SER A 199 -17.01 -26.49 0.73
N VAL A 200 -18.17 -26.53 1.39
CA VAL A 200 -19.18 -25.44 1.32
C VAL A 200 -18.55 -24.09 1.69
N THR A 201 -17.56 -24.10 2.59
CA THR A 201 -16.78 -22.92 2.98
C THR A 201 -15.88 -22.40 1.85
N ASP A 202 -15.19 -23.29 1.11
CA ASP A 202 -14.36 -22.90 -0.03
C ASP A 202 -15.18 -22.32 -1.17
N GLU A 203 -16.35 -22.88 -1.46
CA GLU A 203 -17.28 -22.35 -2.47
C GLU A 203 -17.80 -20.96 -2.08
N GLN A 204 -18.17 -20.77 -0.80
CA GLN A 204 -18.60 -19.48 -0.28
C GLN A 204 -17.50 -18.42 -0.41
N ILE A 205 -16.27 -18.76 -0.01
CA ILE A 205 -15.13 -17.84 -0.08
C ILE A 205 -14.82 -17.50 -1.55
N ALA A 206 -14.74 -18.50 -2.43
CA ALA A 206 -14.44 -18.29 -3.84
C ALA A 206 -15.52 -17.46 -4.55
N SER A 207 -16.79 -17.70 -4.25
CA SER A 207 -17.89 -16.87 -4.75
C SER A 207 -17.83 -15.45 -4.20
N GLY A 208 -17.47 -15.28 -2.93
CA GLY A 208 -17.28 -13.97 -2.30
C GLY A 208 -16.16 -13.17 -2.95
N ILE A 209 -14.99 -13.78 -3.14
CA ILE A 209 -13.83 -13.16 -3.82
C ILE A 209 -14.16 -12.82 -5.27
N SER A 210 -14.81 -13.73 -5.99
CA SER A 210 -15.23 -13.48 -7.38
C SER A 210 -16.18 -12.28 -7.46
N LYS A 211 -17.10 -12.15 -6.49
CA LYS A 211 -18.00 -11.00 -6.38
C LYS A 211 -17.22 -9.73 -6.04
N GLU A 212 -16.26 -9.79 -5.12
CA GLU A 212 -15.41 -8.65 -4.75
C GLU A 212 -14.66 -8.08 -5.96
N ILE A 213 -14.20 -8.94 -6.87
CA ILE A 213 -13.50 -8.53 -8.10
C ILE A 213 -14.46 -7.88 -9.10
N SER A 214 -15.72 -8.34 -9.18
CA SER A 214 -16.67 -7.81 -10.16
C SER A 214 -17.48 -6.60 -9.66
N ASP A 215 -17.68 -6.51 -8.35
CA ASP A 215 -18.70 -5.67 -7.70
C ASP A 215 -18.33 -5.48 -6.22
N GLY A 216 -17.12 -4.96 -5.97
CA GLY A 216 -16.51 -4.88 -4.64
C GLY A 216 -17.00 -3.72 -3.78
N TYR A 217 -16.32 -3.53 -2.64
CA TYR A 217 -16.75 -2.57 -1.62
C TYR A 217 -16.78 -1.12 -2.14
N LEU A 218 -15.72 -0.63 -2.79
CA LEU A 218 -15.60 0.75 -3.25
C LEU A 218 -16.51 1.07 -4.44
N ALA A 219 -16.96 0.04 -5.17
CA ALA A 219 -17.94 0.17 -6.24
C ALA A 219 -19.37 0.39 -5.72
N ASN A 220 -19.67 -0.08 -4.50
CA ASN A 220 -21.05 -0.14 -3.98
C ASN A 220 -21.33 0.69 -2.74
N HIS A 221 -20.30 0.99 -1.94
CA HIS A 221 -20.46 1.67 -0.66
C HIS A 221 -19.92 3.08 -0.73
N ALA A 222 -20.66 4.02 -0.15
CA ALA A 222 -20.18 5.37 0.09
C ALA A 222 -19.02 5.36 1.10
N VAL A 223 -18.08 6.28 0.90
CA VAL A 223 -16.92 6.45 1.80
C VAL A 223 -16.91 7.87 2.35
N GLY A 224 -16.87 8.00 3.68
CA GLY A 224 -17.01 9.29 4.37
C GLY A 224 -18.41 9.88 4.16
N ASP A 225 -18.48 11.20 3.95
CA ASP A 225 -19.75 11.91 3.71
C ASP A 225 -20.22 11.84 2.25
N ALA A 226 -19.58 11.03 1.41
CA ALA A 226 -19.97 10.88 0.01
C ALA A 226 -21.38 10.29 -0.10
N THR A 227 -22.17 10.79 -1.06
CA THR A 227 -23.50 10.24 -1.37
C THR A 227 -23.44 9.13 -2.42
N GLN A 228 -22.27 8.93 -3.03
CA GLN A 228 -22.04 7.97 -4.10
C GLN A 228 -20.79 7.13 -3.77
N PRO A 229 -20.70 5.90 -4.29
CA PRO A 229 -19.48 5.10 -4.19
C PRO A 229 -18.27 5.78 -4.85
N LEU A 230 -17.06 5.48 -4.37
CA LEU A 230 -15.82 6.11 -4.89
C LEU A 230 -15.49 5.68 -6.32
N LEU A 231 -15.71 4.41 -6.63
CA LEU A 231 -15.53 3.89 -7.99
C LEU A 231 -16.85 4.01 -8.77
N GLY A 232 -17.93 3.48 -8.20
CA GLY A 232 -19.25 3.43 -8.85
C GLY A 232 -19.18 2.85 -10.27
N ASN A 233 -20.22 3.08 -11.07
CA ASN A 233 -20.15 2.83 -12.51
C ASN A 233 -19.59 4.08 -13.20
N TYR A 234 -18.31 4.06 -13.55
CA TYR A 234 -17.64 5.16 -14.23
C TYR A 234 -18.19 5.33 -15.65
N SER A 235 -18.42 6.59 -16.03
CA SER A 235 -18.84 7.00 -17.37
C SER A 235 -17.91 8.10 -17.87
N TYR A 236 -17.05 7.74 -18.81
CA TYR A 236 -16.21 8.68 -19.54
C TYR A 236 -17.08 9.55 -20.45
N ASN A 237 -16.96 10.87 -20.32
CA ASN A 237 -17.73 11.85 -21.07
C ASN A 237 -16.84 12.98 -21.64
N GLU A 238 -15.53 12.75 -21.77
CA GLU A 238 -14.60 13.72 -22.37
C GLU A 238 -14.33 13.41 -23.85
N ASP A 239 -13.29 14.02 -24.42
CA ASP A 239 -12.92 13.89 -25.83
C ASP A 239 -12.81 12.43 -26.28
N ASP A 240 -13.53 12.08 -27.34
CA ASP A 240 -13.40 10.82 -28.05
C ASP A 240 -13.48 11.09 -29.55
N PHE A 241 -12.38 10.83 -30.27
CA PHE A 241 -12.30 11.04 -31.72
C PHE A 241 -12.66 9.79 -32.54
N SER A 242 -13.10 8.71 -31.91
CA SER A 242 -13.32 7.41 -32.55
C SER A 242 -14.35 7.46 -33.68
N HIS A 243 -15.30 8.40 -33.63
CA HIS A 243 -16.32 8.60 -34.67
C HIS A 243 -16.09 9.82 -35.55
N GLU A 244 -15.01 10.58 -35.32
CA GLU A 244 -14.77 11.87 -35.95
C GLU A 244 -13.82 11.80 -37.17
N HIS A 245 -13.61 10.60 -37.72
CA HIS A 245 -12.65 10.35 -38.80
C HIS A 245 -13.30 10.35 -40.19
N ASP A 246 -12.50 10.61 -41.22
CA ASP A 246 -12.92 10.60 -42.63
C ASP A 246 -12.31 9.41 -43.41
N LEU A 247 -11.91 8.35 -42.70
CA LEU A 247 -11.28 7.18 -43.29
C LEU A 247 -12.29 6.32 -44.08
N PRO A 248 -11.93 5.81 -45.28
CA PRO A 248 -12.76 4.87 -46.02
C PRO A 248 -13.03 3.58 -45.24
N LYS A 249 -14.23 3.01 -45.36
CA LYS A 249 -14.63 1.76 -44.68
C LYS A 249 -13.64 0.61 -44.84
N MET A 250 -13.07 0.43 -46.04
CA MET A 250 -12.07 -0.62 -46.31
C MET A 250 -10.82 -0.53 -45.43
N MET A 251 -10.48 0.66 -44.92
CA MET A 251 -9.35 0.84 -44.00
C MET A 251 -9.72 0.51 -42.54
N LEU A 252 -11.01 0.36 -42.24
CA LEU A 252 -11.57 0.13 -40.91
C LEU A 252 -12.10 -1.29 -40.70
N GLU A 253 -12.32 -2.06 -41.78
CA GLU A 253 -12.91 -3.41 -41.74
C GLU A 253 -12.23 -4.35 -40.73
N ASN A 254 -10.92 -4.23 -40.57
CA ASN A 254 -10.14 -5.05 -39.63
C ASN A 254 -10.02 -4.46 -38.21
N LEU A 255 -10.45 -3.21 -38.00
CA LEU A 255 -10.38 -2.55 -36.69
C LEU A 255 -11.60 -2.87 -35.83
N GLY A 256 -12.77 -3.05 -36.45
CA GLY A 256 -14.04 -3.26 -35.74
C GLY A 256 -14.63 -1.95 -35.22
N GLU A 257 -15.80 -2.04 -34.59
CA GLU A 257 -16.45 -0.92 -33.90
C GLU A 257 -16.00 -0.90 -32.44
N THR A 258 -15.06 -0.01 -32.11
CA THR A 258 -14.57 0.26 -30.75
C THR A 258 -14.43 1.76 -30.57
N THR A 259 -14.71 2.25 -29.36
CA THR A 259 -14.58 3.66 -29.02
C THR A 259 -13.68 3.84 -27.81
N LEU A 260 -12.93 4.95 -27.77
CA LEU A 260 -12.12 5.29 -26.62
C LEU A 260 -12.98 5.33 -25.35
N THR A 261 -14.21 5.84 -25.46
CA THR A 261 -15.18 5.90 -24.37
C THR A 261 -15.47 4.51 -23.80
N ASP A 262 -15.77 3.53 -24.66
CA ASP A 262 -16.04 2.16 -24.24
C ASP A 262 -14.81 1.51 -23.60
N ASP A 263 -13.63 1.72 -24.19
CA ASP A 263 -12.39 1.13 -23.70
C ASP A 263 -11.96 1.73 -22.34
N VAL A 264 -12.13 3.04 -22.14
CA VAL A 264 -11.90 3.69 -20.83
C VAL A 264 -12.88 3.14 -19.80
N ASN A 265 -14.17 3.08 -20.12
CA ASN A 265 -15.19 2.56 -19.21
C ASN A 265 -14.91 1.10 -18.84
N LEU A 266 -14.58 0.26 -19.82
CA LEU A 266 -14.25 -1.15 -19.62
C LEU A 266 -13.03 -1.30 -18.70
N PHE A 267 -11.96 -0.56 -18.97
CA PHE A 267 -10.74 -0.64 -18.18
C PHE A 267 -10.96 -0.17 -16.74
N VAL A 268 -11.66 0.96 -16.54
CA VAL A 268 -11.94 1.48 -15.20
C VAL A 268 -12.86 0.54 -14.42
N ASN A 269 -14.02 0.19 -14.99
CA ASN A 269 -15.07 -0.54 -14.28
C ASN A 269 -14.74 -2.02 -14.05
N HIS A 270 -13.85 -2.61 -14.84
CA HIS A 270 -13.47 -4.03 -14.65
C HIS A 270 -12.03 -4.20 -14.17
N THR A 271 -11.06 -3.60 -14.87
CA THR A 271 -9.65 -3.87 -14.59
C THR A 271 -9.17 -3.11 -13.36
N VAL A 272 -9.39 -1.79 -13.33
CA VAL A 272 -8.99 -0.96 -12.18
C VAL A 272 -9.85 -1.27 -10.96
N SER A 273 -11.18 -1.29 -11.11
CA SER A 273 -12.09 -1.56 -10.00
C SER A 273 -11.81 -2.93 -9.38
N GLY A 274 -11.79 -3.99 -10.18
CA GLY A 274 -11.58 -5.34 -9.65
C GLY A 274 -10.22 -5.53 -9.00
N MET A 275 -9.18 -4.90 -9.52
CA MET A 275 -7.86 -4.90 -8.89
C MET A 275 -7.87 -4.15 -7.55
N ILE A 276 -8.39 -2.92 -7.50
CA ILE A 276 -8.38 -2.11 -6.28
C ILE A 276 -9.27 -2.76 -5.22
N ASP A 277 -10.50 -3.16 -5.56
CA ASP A 277 -11.43 -3.77 -4.60
C ASP A 277 -10.85 -5.07 -4.03
N SER A 278 -10.37 -5.98 -4.88
CA SER A 278 -9.84 -7.26 -4.39
C SER A 278 -8.61 -7.09 -3.50
N LEU A 279 -7.64 -6.26 -3.91
CA LEU A 279 -6.42 -6.04 -3.15
C LEU A 279 -6.69 -5.24 -1.87
N ALA A 280 -7.53 -4.22 -1.92
CA ALA A 280 -7.87 -3.43 -0.73
C ALA A 280 -8.66 -4.26 0.29
N SER A 281 -9.69 -4.98 -0.15
CA SER A 281 -10.55 -5.80 0.70
C SER A 281 -9.79 -6.95 1.36
N LEU A 282 -9.08 -7.75 0.57
CA LEU A 282 -8.32 -8.88 1.12
C LEU A 282 -7.03 -8.44 1.80
N GLY A 283 -6.45 -7.32 1.38
CA GLY A 283 -5.30 -6.70 2.03
C GLY A 283 -5.63 -6.16 3.42
N LEU A 284 -6.78 -5.51 3.61
CA LEU A 284 -7.30 -5.14 4.93
C LEU A 284 -7.47 -6.40 5.79
N TYR A 285 -8.10 -7.43 5.23
CA TYR A 285 -8.34 -8.67 5.95
C TYR A 285 -7.03 -9.34 6.40
N GLY A 286 -6.02 -9.37 5.52
CA GLY A 286 -4.65 -9.82 5.83
C GLY A 286 -3.94 -8.97 6.86
N LEU A 287 -4.09 -7.63 6.78
CA LEU A 287 -3.53 -6.71 7.77
C LEU A 287 -3.96 -7.09 9.19
N ILE A 288 -5.24 -7.41 9.36
CA ILE A 288 -5.81 -7.84 10.63
C ILE A 288 -5.31 -9.23 11.04
N PHE A 289 -5.39 -10.22 10.15
CA PHE A 289 -5.06 -11.62 10.47
C PHE A 289 -3.59 -11.86 10.78
N ASP A 290 -2.71 -11.17 10.06
CA ASP A 290 -1.28 -11.43 10.12
C ASP A 290 -0.57 -10.47 11.10
N TYR A 291 -1.01 -9.21 11.18
CA TYR A 291 -0.31 -8.18 11.97
C TYR A 291 -1.06 -7.77 13.23
N PHE A 292 -2.37 -7.55 13.18
CA PHE A 292 -3.20 -7.30 14.38
C PHE A 292 -3.73 -8.60 14.98
N SER A 293 -2.80 -9.47 15.33
CA SER A 293 -3.09 -10.83 15.78
C SER A 293 -2.32 -11.17 17.03
N ILE A 294 -2.90 -12.03 17.86
CA ILE A 294 -2.20 -12.58 19.03
C ILE A 294 -0.91 -13.33 18.66
N LYS A 295 -0.79 -13.76 17.39
CA LYS A 295 0.40 -14.45 16.87
C LYS A 295 1.54 -13.50 16.50
N ASN A 296 1.29 -12.19 16.46
CA ASN A 296 2.31 -11.19 16.20
C ASN A 296 2.78 -10.55 17.52
N PRO A 297 3.83 -11.08 18.17
CA PRO A 297 4.33 -10.52 19.42
C PRO A 297 5.00 -9.15 19.22
N ASP A 298 5.41 -8.79 18.00
CA ASP A 298 6.09 -7.52 17.72
C ASP A 298 5.15 -6.32 17.63
N LEU A 299 3.84 -6.55 17.51
CA LEU A 299 2.82 -5.49 17.48
C LEU A 299 2.90 -4.57 18.71
N ILE A 300 3.21 -5.12 19.88
CA ILE A 300 3.27 -4.33 21.13
C ILE A 300 4.41 -3.31 21.16
N GLY A 301 5.43 -3.52 20.31
CA GLY A 301 6.54 -2.61 20.07
C GLY A 301 6.33 -1.65 18.90
N ALA A 302 5.23 -1.79 18.14
CA ALA A 302 4.94 -0.94 16.97
C ALA A 302 4.53 0.50 17.31
N PRO A 303 3.80 0.80 18.41
CA PRO A 303 3.47 2.18 18.77
C PRO A 303 4.69 3.08 18.92
N VAL A 304 4.69 4.22 18.22
CA VAL A 304 5.81 5.19 18.19
C VAL A 304 5.78 6.21 19.32
N THR A 305 4.72 6.20 20.14
CA THR A 305 4.50 7.14 21.23
C THR A 305 4.04 6.39 22.48
N THR A 306 4.32 6.96 23.65
CA THR A 306 3.79 6.51 24.94
C THR A 306 2.70 7.44 25.48
N ALA A 307 2.23 8.41 24.68
CA ALA A 307 1.16 9.32 25.08
C ALA A 307 -0.14 8.56 25.35
N THR A 308 -0.91 9.01 26.35
CA THR A 308 -2.20 8.45 26.74
C THR A 308 -3.39 9.31 26.31
N ASP A 309 -3.11 10.52 25.83
CA ASP A 309 -4.07 11.46 25.27
C ASP A 309 -4.38 11.11 23.81
N GLU A 310 -5.67 11.02 23.46
CA GLU A 310 -6.14 10.51 22.18
C GLU A 310 -5.69 11.39 21.00
N ASP A 311 -5.85 12.71 21.10
CA ASP A 311 -5.43 13.66 20.05
C ASP A 311 -3.93 13.57 19.77
N THR A 312 -3.14 13.45 20.83
CA THR A 312 -1.70 13.27 20.72
C THR A 312 -1.34 11.94 20.07
N VAL A 313 -2.04 10.85 20.43
CA VAL A 313 -1.81 9.52 19.84
C VAL A 313 -2.18 9.52 18.36
N ILE A 314 -3.32 10.09 17.96
CA ILE A 314 -3.74 10.22 16.55
C ILE A 314 -2.66 10.95 15.77
N LYS A 315 -2.26 12.13 16.25
CA LYS A 315 -1.26 12.97 15.58
C LYS A 315 0.09 12.25 15.39
N GLN A 316 0.59 11.58 16.43
CA GLN A 316 1.87 10.87 16.39
C GLN A 316 1.78 9.62 15.51
N THR A 317 0.69 8.87 15.60
CA THR A 317 0.47 7.68 14.77
C THR A 317 0.42 8.07 13.29
N GLY A 318 -0.38 9.07 12.93
CA GLY A 318 -0.49 9.59 11.57
C GLY A 318 0.85 10.08 11.00
N ALA A 319 1.64 10.80 11.80
CA ALA A 319 2.95 11.33 11.36
C ALA A 319 4.00 10.25 11.08
N HIS A 320 3.87 9.07 11.68
CA HIS A 320 4.86 7.98 11.60
C HIS A 320 4.29 6.70 10.97
N LEU A 321 3.20 6.79 10.19
CA LEU A 321 2.57 5.61 9.56
C LEU A 321 3.54 4.80 8.69
N SER A 322 4.41 5.45 7.92
CA SER A 322 5.39 4.74 7.08
C SER A 322 6.40 3.96 7.91
N GLU A 323 6.87 4.53 9.03
CA GLU A 323 7.77 3.86 9.96
C GLU A 323 7.09 2.65 10.63
N ILE A 324 5.82 2.78 10.99
CA ILE A 324 5.03 1.69 11.55
C ILE A 324 4.81 0.59 10.50
N ALA A 325 4.48 0.96 9.26
CA ALA A 325 4.30 0.01 8.16
C ALA A 325 5.59 -0.75 7.85
N ASP A 326 6.74 -0.06 7.80
CA ASP A 326 8.05 -0.68 7.62
C ASP A 326 8.42 -1.59 8.79
N TYR A 327 8.13 -1.17 10.02
CA TYR A 327 8.37 -1.95 11.23
C TYR A 327 7.58 -3.26 11.23
N LEU A 328 6.31 -3.20 10.84
CA LEU A 328 5.45 -4.37 10.70
C LEU A 328 5.80 -5.21 9.46
N GLY A 329 6.60 -4.70 8.52
CA GLY A 329 6.93 -5.39 7.28
C GLY A 329 5.76 -5.50 6.31
N LEU A 330 4.90 -4.48 6.27
CA LEU A 330 3.74 -4.43 5.39
C LEU A 330 4.16 -4.40 3.91
N PRO A 331 3.34 -4.95 2.99
CA PRO A 331 3.65 -4.96 1.55
C PRO A 331 3.80 -3.54 0.99
N LYS A 332 4.90 -3.31 0.26
CA LYS A 332 5.27 -2.00 -0.30
C LYS A 332 4.64 -1.74 -1.67
N SER A 333 4.18 -2.80 -2.34
CA SER A 333 3.50 -2.72 -3.64
C SER A 333 2.26 -3.59 -3.72
N GLY A 334 1.40 -3.29 -4.70
CA GLY A 334 0.25 -4.13 -5.06
C GLY A 334 0.66 -5.56 -5.45
N ALA A 335 1.77 -5.71 -6.18
CA ALA A 335 2.31 -7.02 -6.56
C ALA A 335 2.78 -7.83 -5.32
N GLU A 336 3.48 -7.19 -4.39
CA GLU A 336 3.91 -7.86 -3.15
C GLU A 336 2.71 -8.24 -2.28
N LEU A 337 1.68 -7.39 -2.23
CA LEU A 337 0.44 -7.71 -1.52
C LEU A 337 -0.25 -8.93 -2.15
N ALA A 338 -0.41 -8.94 -3.48
CA ALA A 338 -1.04 -10.04 -4.20
C ALA A 338 -0.31 -11.37 -3.94
N GLU A 339 1.03 -11.38 -3.96
CA GLU A 339 1.82 -12.58 -3.67
C GLU A 339 1.54 -13.14 -2.28
N ARG A 340 1.34 -12.27 -1.28
CA ARG A 340 1.04 -12.65 0.11
C ARG A 340 -0.42 -13.06 0.33
N LEU A 341 -1.27 -13.02 -0.70
CA LEU A 341 -2.68 -13.43 -0.65
C LEU A 341 -2.97 -14.70 -1.49
N PRO A 342 -2.46 -15.88 -1.12
CA PRO A 342 -2.80 -17.16 -1.75
C PRO A 342 -4.30 -17.44 -1.93
N ILE A 343 -5.17 -16.85 -1.12
CA ILE A 343 -6.63 -17.01 -1.25
C ILE A 343 -7.17 -16.44 -2.56
N LEU A 344 -6.45 -15.52 -3.21
CA LEU A 344 -6.79 -14.99 -4.54
C LEU A 344 -6.62 -16.04 -5.65
N ASN A 345 -5.94 -17.16 -5.39
CA ASN A 345 -5.83 -18.23 -6.36
C ASN A 345 -7.11 -19.08 -6.35
N LEU A 346 -8.05 -18.71 -7.22
CA LEU A 346 -9.31 -19.43 -7.40
C LEU A 346 -9.22 -20.52 -8.48
N SER A 347 -8.03 -20.84 -9.00
CA SER A 347 -7.89 -21.85 -10.07
C SER A 347 -8.40 -23.24 -9.63
N ASN A 348 -8.30 -23.54 -8.35
CA ASN A 348 -8.81 -24.77 -7.75
C ASN A 348 -10.21 -24.61 -7.15
N ALA A 349 -10.89 -23.47 -7.32
CA ALA A 349 -12.17 -23.19 -6.66
C ALA A 349 -13.40 -23.83 -7.34
N GLY A 350 -13.23 -24.48 -8.50
CA GLY A 350 -14.30 -25.25 -9.14
C GLY A 350 -13.81 -26.00 -10.38
N SER A 351 -14.57 -27.01 -10.82
CA SER A 351 -14.29 -27.80 -12.03
C SER A 351 -14.56 -27.04 -13.35
N ALA A 352 -14.42 -25.71 -13.34
CA ALA A 352 -14.72 -24.86 -14.48
C ALA A 352 -13.69 -25.07 -15.60
N ARG A 353 -14.14 -25.02 -16.86
CA ARG A 353 -13.28 -25.21 -18.05
C ARG A 353 -12.13 -24.18 -18.16
N ASN A 354 -12.17 -23.09 -17.39
CA ASN A 354 -11.28 -21.93 -17.47
C ASN A 354 -10.54 -21.63 -16.15
N ALA A 355 -10.20 -22.67 -15.36
CA ALA A 355 -9.50 -22.54 -14.08
C ALA A 355 -8.25 -21.64 -14.12
N GLN A 356 -7.46 -21.68 -15.21
CA GLN A 356 -6.26 -20.84 -15.36
C GLN A 356 -6.56 -19.34 -15.35
N HIS A 357 -7.76 -18.93 -15.79
CA HIS A 357 -8.15 -17.52 -15.80
C HIS A 357 -8.63 -16.99 -14.45
N GLN A 358 -8.73 -17.87 -13.45
CA GLN A 358 -9.18 -17.56 -12.09
C GLN A 358 -8.02 -17.50 -11.08
N ASP A 359 -6.78 -17.61 -11.55
CA ASP A 359 -5.60 -17.35 -10.71
C ASP A 359 -5.33 -15.83 -10.63
N TYR A 360 -6.12 -15.14 -9.80
CA TYR A 360 -5.98 -13.70 -9.60
C TYR A 360 -4.70 -13.34 -8.84
N GLN A 361 -4.20 -14.25 -7.99
CA GLN A 361 -2.91 -14.09 -7.33
C GLN A 361 -1.81 -13.90 -8.38
N MET A 362 -1.71 -14.81 -9.35
CA MET A 362 -0.72 -14.72 -10.41
C MET A 362 -0.93 -13.47 -11.30
N ARG A 363 -2.19 -13.15 -11.66
CA ARG A 363 -2.55 -12.01 -12.50
C ARG A 363 -2.26 -10.64 -11.91
N PHE A 364 -2.24 -10.53 -10.59
CA PHE A 364 -1.91 -9.29 -9.88
C PHE A 364 -0.45 -9.26 -9.40
N SER A 365 0.23 -10.41 -9.33
CA SER A 365 1.63 -10.46 -8.90
C SER A 365 2.61 -10.28 -10.06
N TYR A 366 2.35 -10.90 -11.21
CA TYR A 366 3.35 -11.09 -12.28
C TYR A 366 2.85 -10.64 -13.64
N VAL A 367 3.79 -10.20 -14.49
CA VAL A 367 3.51 -9.95 -15.91
C VAL A 367 3.30 -11.30 -16.60
N LEU A 368 2.21 -11.43 -17.35
CA LEU A 368 1.82 -12.67 -18.00
C LEU A 368 1.82 -12.54 -19.53
N GLU A 369 2.31 -13.57 -20.19
CA GLU A 369 2.21 -13.78 -21.64
C GLU A 369 1.57 -15.15 -21.88
N ASN A 370 0.41 -15.18 -22.54
CA ASN A 370 -0.38 -16.42 -22.74
C ASN A 370 -0.60 -17.22 -21.44
N ASP A 371 -1.00 -16.51 -20.36
CA ASP A 371 -1.19 -17.02 -18.99
C ASP A 371 0.08 -17.66 -18.36
N ARG A 372 1.27 -17.34 -18.86
CA ARG A 372 2.56 -17.75 -18.27
C ARG A 372 3.35 -16.56 -17.76
N GLN A 373 4.06 -16.75 -16.65
CA GLN A 373 4.93 -15.74 -16.07
C GLN A 373 6.05 -15.37 -17.04
N VAL A 374 6.21 -14.08 -17.29
CA VAL A 374 7.34 -13.55 -18.06
C VAL A 374 8.58 -13.56 -17.17
N VAL A 375 9.71 -13.98 -17.75
CA VAL A 375 10.98 -14.11 -17.06
C VAL A 375 12.00 -13.18 -17.71
N ASN A 376 12.82 -12.50 -16.91
CA ASN A 376 13.87 -11.62 -17.41
C ASN A 376 15.12 -12.41 -17.87
N ASP A 377 16.11 -11.72 -18.43
CA ASP A 377 17.37 -12.32 -18.89
C ASP A 377 18.18 -13.04 -17.80
N ARG A 378 17.81 -12.86 -16.52
CA ARG A 378 18.44 -13.49 -15.35
C ARG A 378 17.69 -14.71 -14.84
N GLY A 379 16.57 -15.08 -15.45
CA GLY A 379 15.74 -16.18 -14.97
C GLY A 379 14.78 -15.80 -13.84
N GLU A 380 14.60 -14.51 -13.54
CA GLU A 380 13.71 -14.02 -12.48
C GLU A 380 12.34 -13.66 -13.07
N THR A 381 11.27 -14.02 -12.37
CA THR A 381 9.89 -13.68 -12.76
C THR A 381 9.67 -12.17 -12.64
N ILE A 382 9.06 -11.58 -13.67
CA ILE A 382 8.84 -10.13 -13.72
C ILE A 382 7.53 -9.81 -12.99
N LYS A 383 7.64 -9.00 -11.92
CA LYS A 383 6.47 -8.48 -11.20
C LYS A 383 5.80 -7.35 -11.96
N ILE A 384 4.49 -7.19 -11.76
CA ILE A 384 3.73 -6.07 -12.33
C ILE A 384 4.25 -4.75 -11.75
N SER A 385 4.48 -3.78 -12.63
CA SER A 385 4.73 -2.39 -12.24
C SER A 385 3.42 -1.63 -12.21
N TYR A 386 2.82 -1.46 -11.03
CA TYR A 386 1.53 -0.78 -10.85
C TYR A 386 1.58 0.73 -11.09
N GLY A 387 2.78 1.33 -11.09
CA GLY A 387 2.98 2.75 -11.38
C GLY A 387 2.12 3.65 -10.49
N ILE A 388 1.15 4.33 -11.11
CA ILE A 388 0.22 5.24 -10.42
C ILE A 388 -0.55 4.57 -9.28
N PHE A 389 -0.90 3.30 -9.44
CA PHE A 389 -1.77 2.58 -8.52
C PHE A 389 -1.04 2.20 -7.23
N GLU A 390 0.30 2.25 -7.20
CA GLU A 390 1.07 2.06 -5.96
C GLU A 390 0.75 3.15 -4.93
N THR A 391 0.52 4.39 -5.40
CA THR A 391 0.14 5.48 -4.50
C THR A 391 -1.25 5.23 -3.91
N THR A 392 -2.17 4.73 -4.72
CA THR A 392 -3.52 4.34 -4.26
C THR A 392 -3.45 3.21 -3.23
N HIS A 393 -2.65 2.17 -3.50
CA HIS A 393 -2.38 1.09 -2.53
C HIS A 393 -1.87 1.64 -1.19
N GLN A 394 -0.87 2.53 -1.22
CA GLN A 394 -0.29 3.12 -0.01
C GLN A 394 -1.29 3.99 0.77
N ILE A 395 -2.11 4.79 0.08
CA ILE A 395 -3.15 5.61 0.70
C ILE A 395 -4.21 4.72 1.36
N ILE A 396 -4.69 3.70 0.66
CA ILE A 396 -5.65 2.73 1.20
C ILE A 396 -5.06 2.03 2.45
N GLN A 397 -3.83 1.53 2.35
CA GLN A 397 -3.13 0.89 3.48
C GLN A 397 -3.02 1.85 4.68
N ALA A 398 -2.69 3.12 4.45
CA ALA A 398 -2.60 4.13 5.49
C ALA A 398 -3.99 4.44 6.12
N THR A 399 -5.03 4.59 5.30
CA THR A 399 -6.41 4.80 5.75
C THR A 399 -6.89 3.69 6.68
N PHE A 400 -6.44 2.45 6.46
CA PHE A 400 -6.74 1.32 7.35
C PHE A 400 -5.83 1.25 8.57
N LEU A 401 -4.52 1.41 8.38
CA LEU A 401 -3.54 1.23 9.44
C LEU A 401 -3.69 2.25 10.56
N GLU A 402 -3.99 3.50 10.22
CA GLU A 402 -4.08 4.62 11.17
C GLU A 402 -5.09 4.41 12.31
N PRO A 403 -6.39 4.12 12.05
CA PRO A 403 -7.36 3.90 13.11
C PRO A 403 -7.04 2.66 13.95
N LEU A 404 -6.58 1.57 13.32
CA LEU A 404 -6.19 0.35 14.03
C LEU A 404 -5.01 0.61 14.98
N MET A 405 -3.95 1.26 14.49
CA MET A 405 -2.77 1.59 15.30
C MET A 405 -3.08 2.63 16.36
N THR A 406 -3.92 3.62 16.08
CA THR A 406 -4.34 4.62 17.06
C THR A 406 -5.03 3.95 18.24
N LYS A 407 -6.05 3.11 17.95
CA LYS A 407 -6.80 2.39 18.97
C LYS A 407 -5.88 1.47 19.78
N TYR A 408 -5.03 0.70 19.11
CA TYR A 408 -4.07 -0.19 19.77
C TYR A 408 -3.10 0.58 20.67
N SER A 409 -2.50 1.67 20.15
CA SER A 409 -1.52 2.50 20.86
C SER A 409 -2.12 3.15 22.09
N LEU A 410 -3.33 3.71 21.99
CA LEU A 410 -4.01 4.36 23.10
C LEU A 410 -4.19 3.39 24.29
N ILE A 411 -4.75 2.20 24.02
CA ILE A 411 -4.99 1.19 25.07
C ILE A 411 -3.68 0.66 25.63
N ARG A 412 -2.72 0.34 24.78
CA ARG A 412 -1.38 -0.11 25.19
C ARG A 412 -0.69 0.93 26.08
N ASN A 413 -0.75 2.21 25.73
CA ASN A 413 -0.10 3.29 26.47
C ASN A 413 -0.77 3.54 27.83
N GLN A 414 -2.10 3.51 27.88
CA GLN A 414 -2.84 3.59 29.15
C GLN A 414 -2.47 2.44 30.10
N LEU A 415 -2.29 1.22 29.56
CA LEU A 415 -1.88 0.07 30.37
C LEU A 415 -0.43 0.19 30.84
N LEU A 416 0.48 0.71 30.01
CA LEU A 416 1.86 0.96 30.44
C LEU A 416 1.95 2.05 31.51
N ASP A 417 1.12 3.08 31.44
CA ASP A 417 1.04 4.08 32.51
C ASP A 417 0.54 3.47 33.82
N GLN A 418 -0.42 2.54 33.76
CA GLN A 418 -0.84 1.75 34.94
C GLN A 418 0.28 0.85 35.49
N VAL A 419 1.12 0.27 34.63
CA VAL A 419 2.29 -0.51 35.06
C VAL A 419 3.31 0.40 35.75
N LYS A 420 3.60 1.56 35.14
CA LYS A 420 4.54 2.56 35.68
C LYS A 420 4.10 3.10 37.04
N THR A 421 2.80 3.29 37.24
CA THR A 421 2.21 3.76 38.52
C THR A 421 1.91 2.64 39.51
N ALA A 422 2.38 1.41 39.23
CA ALA A 422 2.15 0.20 40.02
C ALA A 422 0.68 -0.20 40.22
N ALA A 423 -0.25 0.37 39.44
CA ALA A 423 -1.66 -0.02 39.40
C ALA A 423 -1.91 -1.34 38.63
N TYR A 424 -0.93 -1.79 37.84
CA TYR A 424 -0.97 -3.05 37.11
C TYR A 424 0.35 -3.82 37.29
N THR A 425 0.37 -4.79 38.20
CA THR A 425 1.59 -5.52 38.60
C THR A 425 1.48 -7.03 38.45
N LYS A 426 0.27 -7.56 38.19
CA LYS A 426 -0.01 -8.98 38.03
C LYS A 426 -1.02 -9.21 36.90
N PRO A 427 -1.01 -10.37 36.23
CA PRO A 427 -2.02 -10.71 35.24
C PRO A 427 -3.45 -10.59 35.80
N ARG A 428 -4.34 -10.00 35.00
CA ARG A 428 -5.77 -9.83 35.25
C ARG A 428 -6.62 -10.92 34.58
N GLY A 429 -6.01 -11.81 33.79
CA GLY A 429 -6.73 -12.92 33.14
C GLY A 429 -7.60 -12.43 31.99
N VAL A 430 -7.06 -11.55 31.14
CA VAL A 430 -7.79 -10.99 30.00
C VAL A 430 -8.13 -12.10 29.02
N VAL A 431 -9.39 -12.16 28.61
CA VAL A 431 -9.88 -13.16 27.65
C VAL A 431 -9.25 -12.94 26.28
N LYS A 432 -8.84 -14.03 25.63
CA LYS A 432 -8.30 -14.01 24.28
C LYS A 432 -9.32 -13.40 23.29
N PRO A 433 -8.94 -12.40 22.47
CA PRO A 433 -9.86 -11.75 21.54
C PRO A 433 -10.26 -12.68 20.38
N ASN A 434 -11.47 -12.48 19.84
CA ASN A 434 -11.98 -13.26 18.70
C ASN A 434 -12.83 -12.39 17.75
N PHE A 435 -12.40 -12.27 16.49
CA PHE A 435 -13.09 -11.53 15.44
C PHE A 435 -14.55 -11.93 15.21
N GLN A 436 -14.94 -13.16 15.53
CA GLN A 436 -16.32 -13.65 15.36
C GLN A 436 -17.25 -13.24 16.51
N VAL A 437 -16.70 -12.81 17.63
CA VAL A 437 -17.45 -12.48 18.86
C VAL A 437 -17.52 -10.98 19.08
N GLU A 438 -16.48 -10.25 18.67
CA GLU A 438 -16.41 -8.81 18.91
C GLU A 438 -17.36 -8.01 18.00
N PRO A 439 -18.05 -6.98 18.52
CA PRO A 439 -19.03 -6.22 17.73
C PRO A 439 -18.42 -5.45 16.56
N THR A 440 -17.19 -4.96 16.75
CA THR A 440 -16.44 -4.21 15.75
C THR A 440 -14.99 -4.66 15.72
N ILE A 441 -14.28 -4.40 14.60
CA ILE A 441 -12.85 -4.72 14.56
C ILE A 441 -12.06 -3.84 15.54
N LEU A 442 -12.47 -2.58 15.77
CA LEU A 442 -11.84 -1.72 16.76
C LEU A 442 -11.99 -2.24 18.21
N ASP A 443 -13.10 -2.91 18.54
CA ASP A 443 -13.27 -3.59 19.84
C ASP A 443 -12.34 -4.80 19.97
N TYR A 444 -12.17 -5.54 18.87
CA TYR A 444 -11.17 -6.61 18.82
C TYR A 444 -9.75 -6.06 19.03
N ILE A 445 -9.39 -4.93 18.40
CA ILE A 445 -8.08 -4.30 18.57
C ILE A 445 -7.85 -3.84 20.03
N ASP A 446 -8.87 -3.27 20.67
CA ASP A 446 -8.84 -2.91 22.09
C ASP A 446 -8.49 -4.13 22.96
N LYS A 447 -9.24 -5.22 22.78
CA LYS A 447 -9.05 -6.46 23.53
C LYS A 447 -7.71 -7.12 23.21
N LEU A 448 -7.23 -7.02 21.97
CA LEU A 448 -5.91 -7.50 21.58
C LEU A 448 -4.80 -6.79 22.36
N ALA A 449 -4.84 -5.45 22.43
CA ALA A 449 -3.85 -4.69 23.19
C ALA A 449 -3.86 -5.08 24.68
N ARG A 450 -5.05 -5.21 25.28
CA ARG A 450 -5.21 -5.67 26.66
C ARG A 450 -4.66 -7.07 26.88
N TYR A 451 -5.00 -7.99 25.97
CA TYR A 451 -4.58 -9.38 26.05
C TYR A 451 -3.06 -9.49 25.95
N GLN A 452 -2.44 -8.85 24.96
CA GLN A 452 -0.98 -8.89 24.79
C GLN A 452 -0.26 -8.27 25.99
N MET A 453 -0.73 -7.14 26.52
CA MET A 453 -0.18 -6.58 27.76
C MET A 453 -0.33 -7.53 28.95
N ASP A 454 -1.48 -8.18 29.11
CA ASP A 454 -1.74 -9.16 30.18
C ASP A 454 -0.79 -10.35 30.14
N GLN A 455 -0.50 -10.88 28.94
CA GLN A 455 0.45 -11.98 28.76
C GLN A 455 1.88 -11.61 29.19
N LEU A 456 2.23 -10.33 29.17
CA LEU A 456 3.56 -9.85 29.56
C LEU A 456 3.68 -9.48 31.03
N MET A 457 2.60 -9.49 31.80
CA MET A 457 2.66 -9.13 33.23
C MET A 457 3.51 -10.08 34.06
N GLY A 458 3.75 -11.31 33.57
CA GLY A 458 4.73 -12.22 34.17
C GLY A 458 6.15 -11.65 34.20
N LEU A 459 6.52 -10.71 33.30
CA LEU A 459 7.81 -10.03 33.33
C LEU A 459 7.92 -9.06 34.51
N VAL A 460 6.85 -8.36 34.86
CA VAL A 460 6.80 -7.42 35.99
C VAL A 460 6.97 -8.17 37.31
N GLU A 461 6.22 -9.27 37.47
CA GLU A 461 6.33 -10.17 38.63
C GLU A 461 7.72 -10.79 38.73
N ARG A 462 8.27 -11.23 37.60
CA ARG A 462 9.62 -11.78 37.55
C ARG A 462 10.69 -10.76 37.93
N GLY A 463 10.57 -9.54 37.42
CA GLY A 463 11.47 -8.43 37.75
C GLY A 463 11.51 -8.13 39.24
N GLN A 464 10.34 -8.08 39.89
CA GLN A 464 10.25 -7.87 41.33
C GLN A 464 10.95 -9.00 42.09
N LYS A 465 10.66 -10.26 41.73
CA LYS A 465 11.25 -11.44 42.37
C LYS A 465 12.78 -11.47 42.24
N ASP A 466 13.31 -11.17 41.06
CA ASP A 466 14.76 -11.15 40.83
C ASP A 466 15.41 -9.95 41.57
N TYR A 467 14.74 -8.81 41.68
CA TYR A 467 15.24 -7.67 42.44
C TYR A 467 15.30 -7.97 43.94
N ASP A 468 14.22 -8.51 44.52
CA ASP A 468 14.16 -8.93 45.92
C ASP A 468 15.20 -10.04 46.23
N GLY A 469 15.45 -10.91 45.25
CA GLY A 469 16.47 -11.96 45.31
C GLY A 469 17.91 -11.49 45.01
N MET A 470 18.14 -10.21 44.74
CA MET A 470 19.44 -9.64 44.34
C MET A 470 20.06 -10.31 43.09
N SER A 471 19.22 -10.81 42.18
CA SER A 471 19.61 -11.51 40.94
C SER A 471 19.07 -10.84 39.68
N HIS A 472 18.69 -9.57 39.76
CA HIS A 472 18.08 -8.84 38.64
C HIS A 472 19.04 -8.62 37.47
N ALA A 473 18.48 -8.58 36.26
CA ALA A 473 19.24 -8.27 35.06
C ALA A 473 19.55 -6.76 34.94
N GLY A 474 20.76 -6.35 35.33
CA GLY A 474 21.22 -4.96 35.27
C GLY A 474 21.54 -4.42 33.88
N THR A 475 21.51 -5.25 32.82
CA THR A 475 21.70 -4.80 31.43
C THR A 475 20.73 -5.47 30.48
N PHE A 476 20.48 -4.84 29.34
CA PHE A 476 19.67 -5.42 28.26
C PHE A 476 20.23 -6.76 27.76
N SER A 477 21.57 -6.91 27.70
CA SER A 477 22.20 -8.17 27.29
C SER A 477 21.95 -9.29 28.30
N ALA A 478 22.04 -8.98 29.61
CA ALA A 478 21.74 -9.93 30.67
C ALA A 478 20.26 -10.35 30.64
N PHE A 479 19.35 -9.39 30.44
CA PHE A 479 17.93 -9.67 30.29
C PHE A 479 17.64 -10.53 29.04
N SER A 480 18.28 -10.23 27.91
CA SER A 480 18.13 -11.02 26.69
C SER A 480 18.62 -12.46 26.86
N HIS A 481 19.71 -12.66 27.60
CA HIS A 481 20.18 -13.99 27.97
C HIS A 481 19.15 -14.71 28.86
N LEU A 482 18.60 -14.01 29.85
CA LEU A 482 17.58 -14.52 30.76
C LEU A 482 16.33 -15.00 30.01
N MET A 483 15.80 -14.20 29.07
CA MET A 483 14.67 -14.57 28.20
C MET A 483 14.92 -15.82 27.34
N ARG A 484 16.18 -16.09 26.96
CA ARG A 484 16.53 -17.20 26.05
C ARG A 484 16.85 -18.51 26.77
N VAL A 485 17.39 -18.42 27.98
CA VAL A 485 17.97 -19.56 28.69
C VAL A 485 17.07 -20.07 29.81
N TYR A 486 16.39 -19.19 30.54
CA TYR A 486 15.62 -19.59 31.73
C TYR A 486 14.22 -20.06 31.33
N PRO A 487 13.85 -21.33 31.57
CA PRO A 487 12.58 -21.89 31.09
C PRO A 487 11.34 -21.10 31.53
N GLU A 488 11.34 -20.62 32.79
CA GLU A 488 10.23 -19.86 33.40
C GLU A 488 9.96 -18.52 32.72
N VAL A 489 10.97 -17.94 32.06
CA VAL A 489 10.85 -16.63 31.39
C VAL A 489 10.74 -16.81 29.89
N LYS A 490 11.42 -17.82 29.34
CA LYS A 490 11.23 -18.26 27.95
C LYS A 490 9.78 -18.66 27.67
N SER A 491 9.06 -19.20 28.66
CA SER A 491 7.63 -19.54 28.49
C SER A 491 6.72 -18.33 28.31
N ILE A 492 7.15 -17.11 28.67
CA ILE A 492 6.38 -15.88 28.43
C ILE A 492 6.33 -15.58 26.94
N ASN A 493 7.44 -15.81 26.21
CA ASN A 493 7.46 -15.77 24.77
C ASN A 493 8.58 -16.67 24.20
N PRO A 494 8.24 -17.86 23.68
CA PRO A 494 9.20 -18.79 23.10
C PRO A 494 9.99 -18.22 21.91
N ASP A 495 9.38 -17.28 21.18
CA ASP A 495 9.90 -16.70 19.94
C ASP A 495 10.66 -15.38 20.16
N TYR A 496 11.00 -15.08 21.42
CA TYR A 496 11.72 -13.84 21.80
C TYR A 496 12.97 -13.57 20.96
N ALA A 497 13.66 -14.61 20.47
CA ALA A 497 14.87 -14.45 19.66
C ALA A 497 14.61 -13.72 18.33
N GLU A 498 13.45 -13.96 17.70
CA GLU A 498 13.10 -13.46 16.37
C GLU A 498 12.50 -12.04 16.41
N MET A 499 12.08 -11.59 17.60
CA MET A 499 11.45 -10.29 17.81
C MET A 499 12.35 -9.10 17.46
N SER A 500 11.70 -7.99 17.11
CA SER A 500 12.35 -6.71 16.86
C SER A 500 13.11 -6.20 18.09
N LYS A 501 14.14 -5.39 17.86
CA LYS A 501 14.90 -4.74 18.94
C LYS A 501 14.01 -3.82 19.78
N THR A 502 13.05 -3.14 19.16
CA THR A 502 12.11 -2.23 19.84
C THR A 502 11.22 -2.99 20.80
N THR A 503 10.64 -4.12 20.38
CA THR A 503 9.80 -4.93 21.27
C THR A 503 10.60 -5.55 22.40
N LYS A 504 11.80 -6.07 22.11
CA LYS A 504 12.70 -6.59 23.16
C LYS A 504 13.00 -5.54 24.22
N ARG A 505 13.17 -4.28 23.82
CA ARG A 505 13.38 -3.15 24.73
C ARG A 505 12.14 -2.88 25.59
N LEU A 506 10.94 -2.97 25.04
CA LEU A 506 9.70 -2.89 25.83
C LEU A 506 9.59 -4.02 26.85
N TYR A 507 9.95 -5.25 26.48
CA TYR A 507 9.97 -6.38 27.42
C TYR A 507 10.93 -6.11 28.57
N TYR A 508 12.11 -5.55 28.28
CA TYR A 508 13.06 -5.18 29.32
C TYR A 508 12.55 -4.04 30.20
N TRP A 509 11.85 -3.07 29.61
CA TRP A 509 11.18 -2.01 30.35
C TRP A 509 10.12 -2.56 31.32
N LEU A 510 9.28 -3.50 30.87
CA LEU A 510 8.28 -4.18 31.70
C LEU A 510 8.93 -4.99 32.83
N TYR A 511 10.03 -5.69 32.54
CA TYR A 511 10.79 -6.37 33.57
C TYR A 511 11.32 -5.40 34.63
N GLN A 512 11.86 -4.25 34.22
CA GLN A 512 12.43 -3.27 35.13
C GLN A 512 11.37 -2.46 35.89
N SER A 513 10.13 -2.35 35.37
CA SER A 513 9.14 -1.39 35.86
C SER A 513 8.78 -1.55 37.34
N SER A 514 8.88 -2.75 37.90
CA SER A 514 8.60 -3.02 39.32
C SER A 514 9.67 -2.48 40.27
N PHE A 515 10.91 -2.29 39.81
CA PHE A 515 12.03 -1.83 40.64
C PHE A 515 12.77 -0.60 40.07
N ALA A 516 12.30 -0.04 38.95
CA ALA A 516 12.95 1.07 38.25
C ALA A 516 13.22 2.30 39.14
N GLU A 517 12.33 2.60 40.08
CA GLU A 517 12.48 3.73 41.00
C GLU A 517 13.71 3.61 41.91
N HIS A 518 14.16 2.38 42.19
CA HIS A 518 15.34 2.10 43.01
C HIS A 518 16.65 2.15 42.22
N LEU A 519 16.57 2.26 40.88
CA LEU A 519 17.73 2.34 40.01
C LEU A 519 18.11 3.80 39.71
N PRO A 520 19.41 4.08 39.47
CA PRO A 520 19.86 5.35 38.93
C PRO A 520 19.21 5.67 37.58
N ASP A 521 18.93 6.95 37.31
CA ASP A 521 18.29 7.38 36.05
C ASP A 521 19.01 6.93 34.78
N ALA A 522 20.33 6.78 34.83
CA ALA A 522 21.15 6.31 33.72
C ALA A 522 20.96 4.82 33.41
N GLU A 523 20.49 4.04 34.39
CA GLU A 523 20.26 2.59 34.27
C GLU A 523 18.80 2.26 33.94
N ARG A 524 17.91 3.25 34.05
CA ARG A 524 16.49 3.10 33.71
C ARG A 524 16.31 2.97 32.19
N VAL A 525 15.65 1.91 31.78
CA VAL A 525 15.20 1.70 30.40
C VAL A 525 14.17 2.78 30.08
N LYS A 526 14.33 3.42 28.94
CA LYS A 526 13.36 4.37 28.37
C LYS A 526 12.70 3.72 27.17
N ILE A 527 11.41 3.93 26.97
CA ILE A 527 10.67 3.49 25.79
C ILE A 527 10.09 4.70 25.07
#